data_AF-A0A1F5JIQ2-F1
#
_entry.id   AF-A0A1F5JIQ2-F1
#
_cell.length_a   1.000
_cell.length_b   1.000
_cell.length_c   1.000
_cell.angle_alpha   90.00
_cell.angle_beta   90.00
_cell.angle_gamma   90.00
#
_symmetry.space_group_name_H-M   'P 1'
#
loop_
_entity.id
_entity.type
_entity.pdbx_description
1 polymer ?
#
loop_
_entity_poly.entity_id
_entity_poly.type
_entity_poly.pdbx_seq_one_letter_code
_entity_poly.pdbx_strand_id
1 'polypeptide(L)'
;MNRKGYLLLVFILLISLSFRLYINYFIPITQQINLLVIFMGLANLILIFYIIQRLANYKIGLLTTLLYAISPWAAYLEVAASPYIILLTFLLVLYVGTQALNVSKKFSLMLAILVIVFFIYRLNQITIFSDVGLINAVNSFRGETNQTIFVPLSKVIENRYIYFSEHLLFNVLKQFTPATYFTNQVRLLGFSFASPIYVGLLIPFLFGLVKSIRSVPRSSITEVIAITALLMFPSILSKDSPDLSRLILISPVIFFVINSGISEFIINYKRKLFRFLLFFTLFMVILQFVTTISDIAVRESVRLQMFLNQK
;
A
#
# COMPACT_ATOMS: atom_id res chain seq x y z
N MET A 1 27.89 -2.90 6.42
CA MET A 1 26.97 -4.03 6.73
C MET A 1 27.83 -5.26 6.96
N ASN A 2 27.64 -6.01 8.05
CA ASN A 2 28.50 -7.17 8.36
C ASN A 2 28.13 -8.35 7.45
N ARG A 3 29.09 -9.27 7.19
CA ARG A 3 28.90 -10.47 6.33
C ARG A 3 27.63 -11.27 6.67
N LYS A 4 27.34 -11.45 7.96
CA LYS A 4 26.12 -12.11 8.45
C LYS A 4 24.84 -11.45 7.92
N GLY A 5 24.86 -10.13 7.74
CA GLY A 5 23.68 -9.40 7.32
C GLY A 5 23.37 -9.50 5.83
N TYR A 6 24.38 -9.64 4.98
CA TYR A 6 24.18 -9.94 3.56
C TYR A 6 23.58 -11.34 3.37
N LEU A 7 24.07 -12.33 4.12
CA LEU A 7 23.53 -13.69 4.08
C LEU A 7 22.04 -13.73 4.46
N LEU A 8 21.63 -12.95 5.47
CA LEU A 8 20.24 -12.89 5.89
C LEU A 8 19.34 -12.20 4.85
N LEU A 9 19.83 -11.14 4.20
CA LEU A 9 19.11 -10.51 3.09
C LEU A 9 18.95 -11.47 1.89
N VAL A 10 20.02 -12.18 1.51
CA VAL A 10 19.97 -13.21 0.46
C VAL A 10 18.96 -14.29 0.81
N PHE A 11 18.94 -14.75 2.07
CA PHE A 11 17.96 -15.71 2.54
C PHE A 11 16.51 -15.20 2.43
N ILE A 12 16.26 -13.93 2.75
CA ILE A 12 14.93 -13.31 2.56
C ILE A 12 14.56 -13.26 1.08
N LEU A 13 15.50 -12.93 0.18
CA LEU A 13 15.25 -12.92 -1.26
C LEU A 13 14.90 -14.32 -1.78
N LEU A 14 15.58 -15.36 -1.30
CA LEU A 14 15.28 -16.75 -1.64
C LEU A 14 13.89 -17.17 -1.12
N ILE A 15 13.55 -16.86 0.14
CA ILE A 15 12.20 -17.10 0.68
C ILE A 15 11.14 -16.43 -0.18
N SER A 16 11.37 -15.16 -0.53
CA SER A 16 10.43 -14.40 -1.34
C SER A 16 10.23 -15.00 -2.72
N LEU A 17 11.32 -15.40 -3.39
CA LEU A 17 11.25 -16.07 -4.68
C LEU A 17 10.46 -17.39 -4.60
N SER A 18 10.78 -18.24 -3.62
CA SER A 18 10.07 -19.51 -3.39
C SER A 18 8.58 -19.30 -3.10
N PHE A 19 8.24 -18.29 -2.29
CA PHE A 19 6.85 -17.97 -1.96
C PHE A 19 6.07 -17.47 -3.18
N ARG A 20 6.69 -16.65 -4.03
CA ARG A 20 6.07 -16.19 -5.29
C ARG A 20 5.84 -17.33 -6.27
N LEU A 21 6.81 -18.23 -6.42
CA LEU A 21 6.66 -19.43 -7.25
C LEU A 21 5.54 -20.33 -6.72
N TYR A 22 5.43 -20.46 -5.39
CA TYR A 22 4.33 -21.18 -4.75
C TYR A 22 2.98 -20.53 -5.04
N ILE A 23 2.83 -19.21 -4.83
CA ILE A 23 1.57 -18.50 -5.13
C ILE A 23 1.21 -18.60 -6.60
N ASN A 24 2.18 -18.48 -7.52
CA ASN A 24 1.96 -18.61 -8.95
C ASN A 24 1.39 -19.98 -9.34
N TYR A 25 1.70 -21.04 -8.60
CA TYR A 25 1.09 -22.36 -8.82
C TYR A 25 -0.41 -22.37 -8.55
N PHE A 26 -0.90 -21.59 -7.57
CA PHE A 26 -2.31 -21.53 -7.20
C PHE A 26 -3.12 -20.52 -8.01
N ILE A 27 -2.46 -19.60 -8.72
CA ILE A 27 -3.12 -18.58 -9.49
C ILE A 27 -3.18 -19.08 -10.95
N PRO A 28 -4.36 -19.48 -11.47
CA PRO A 28 -4.53 -19.94 -12.85
C PRO A 28 -4.53 -18.76 -13.82
N ILE A 29 -3.54 -17.88 -13.72
CA ILE A 29 -3.35 -16.79 -14.67
C ILE A 29 -2.62 -17.38 -15.88
N THR A 30 -3.28 -17.34 -17.03
CA THR A 30 -2.72 -17.69 -18.35
C THR A 30 -1.66 -16.71 -18.84
N GLN A 31 -1.34 -15.66 -18.06
CA GLN A 31 -0.29 -14.72 -18.40
C GLN A 31 1.07 -15.36 -18.18
N GLN A 32 1.94 -15.22 -19.18
CA GLN A 32 3.35 -15.54 -19.06
C GLN A 32 3.93 -14.80 -17.85
N ILE A 33 4.65 -15.52 -17.01
CA ILE A 33 5.35 -14.97 -15.85
C ILE A 33 6.17 -13.77 -16.32
N ASN A 34 5.79 -12.57 -15.89
CA ASN A 34 6.52 -11.37 -16.25
C ASN A 34 7.75 -11.24 -15.33
N LEU A 35 8.85 -11.87 -15.76
CA LEU A 35 10.11 -11.88 -15.01
C LEU A 35 10.58 -10.47 -14.63
N LEU A 36 10.32 -9.46 -15.47
CA LEU A 36 10.65 -8.07 -15.18
C LEU A 36 9.97 -7.58 -13.89
N VAL A 37 8.67 -7.86 -13.71
CA VAL A 37 7.93 -7.42 -12.52
C VAL A 37 8.42 -8.16 -11.28
N ILE A 38 8.75 -9.45 -11.38
CA ILE A 38 9.36 -10.21 -10.28
C ILE A 38 10.72 -9.63 -9.89
N PHE A 39 11.57 -9.28 -10.87
CA PHE A 39 12.85 -8.61 -10.60
C PHE A 39 12.66 -7.24 -9.95
N MET A 40 11.65 -6.47 -10.36
CA MET A 40 11.29 -5.21 -9.71
C MET A 40 10.78 -5.43 -8.27
N GLY A 41 10.01 -6.48 -8.02
CA GLY A 41 9.62 -6.91 -6.67
C GLY A 41 10.81 -7.27 -5.78
N LEU A 42 11.81 -7.95 -6.31
CA LEU A 42 13.08 -8.23 -5.61
C LEU A 42 13.88 -6.94 -5.36
N ALA A 43 13.93 -6.03 -6.33
CA ALA A 43 14.57 -4.72 -6.15
C ALA A 43 13.88 -3.91 -5.04
N ASN A 44 12.54 -3.94 -4.98
CA ASN A 44 11.76 -3.30 -3.92
C ASN A 44 12.16 -3.81 -2.53
N LEU A 45 12.34 -5.13 -2.35
CA LEU A 45 12.79 -5.70 -1.08
C LEU A 45 14.14 -5.13 -0.62
N ILE A 46 15.11 -5.05 -1.55
CA ILE A 46 16.45 -4.52 -1.28
C ILE A 46 16.37 -3.03 -0.92
N LEU A 47 15.60 -2.25 -1.68
CA LEU A 47 15.44 -0.81 -1.45
C LEU A 47 14.71 -0.52 -0.13
N ILE A 48 13.62 -1.24 0.16
CA ILE A 48 12.88 -1.14 1.42
C ILE A 48 13.81 -1.45 2.59
N PHE A 49 14.58 -2.55 2.50
CA PHE A 49 15.57 -2.90 3.51
C PHE A 49 16.56 -1.76 3.75
N TYR A 50 17.14 -1.24 2.65
CA TYR A 50 18.15 -0.18 2.70
C TYR A 50 17.62 1.13 3.29
N ILE A 51 16.39 1.52 2.93
CA ILE A 51 15.75 2.73 3.43
C ILE A 51 15.47 2.58 4.93
N ILE A 52 14.85 1.47 5.34
CA ILE A 52 14.42 1.28 6.73
C ILE A 52 15.59 1.07 7.68
N GLN A 53 16.65 0.36 7.25
CA GLN A 53 17.84 0.21 8.09
C GLN A 53 18.49 1.56 8.42
N ARG A 54 18.38 2.54 7.49
CA ARG A 54 18.92 3.89 7.66
C ARG A 54 18.02 4.77 8.53
N LEU A 55 16.69 4.64 8.39
CA LEU A 55 15.73 5.42 9.16
C LEU A 55 15.59 4.95 10.61
N ALA A 56 15.77 3.65 10.87
CA ALA A 56 15.59 3.07 12.19
C ALA A 56 16.79 2.23 12.61
N ASN A 57 16.77 0.94 12.31
CA ASN A 57 17.89 0.05 12.58
C ASN A 57 17.83 -1.20 11.71
N TYR A 58 18.95 -1.92 11.69
CA TYR A 58 19.12 -3.15 10.92
C TYR A 58 18.03 -4.22 11.20
N LYS A 59 17.65 -4.42 12.46
CA LYS A 59 16.66 -5.44 12.86
C LYS A 59 15.26 -5.12 12.32
N ILE A 60 14.84 -3.85 12.44
CA ILE A 60 13.55 -3.37 11.91
C ILE A 60 13.55 -3.41 10.38
N GLY A 61 14.68 -3.07 9.75
CA GLY A 61 14.86 -3.20 8.29
C GLY A 61 14.61 -4.62 7.82
N LEU A 62 15.33 -5.60 8.39
CA LEU A 62 15.16 -7.01 8.05
C LEU A 62 13.73 -7.51 8.23
N LEU A 63 13.13 -7.21 9.39
CA LEU A 63 11.78 -7.69 9.69
C LEU A 63 10.75 -7.08 8.73
N THR A 64 10.95 -5.82 8.31
CA THR A 64 10.04 -5.15 7.36
C THR A 64 10.14 -5.76 5.98
N THR A 65 11.36 -6.00 5.51
CA THR A 65 11.58 -6.69 4.26
C THR A 65 11.05 -8.11 4.28
N LEU A 66 11.17 -8.83 5.41
CA LEU A 66 10.60 -10.17 5.56
C LEU A 66 9.07 -10.13 5.51
N LEU A 67 8.41 -9.24 6.26
CA LEU A 67 6.95 -9.11 6.23
C LEU A 67 6.43 -8.74 4.83
N TYR A 68 7.13 -7.85 4.12
CA TYR A 68 6.81 -7.53 2.73
C TYR A 68 7.01 -8.75 1.81
N ALA A 69 8.10 -9.50 1.98
CA ALA A 69 8.44 -10.68 1.17
C ALA A 69 7.42 -11.81 1.25
N ILE A 70 6.82 -12.01 2.43
CA ILE A 70 5.82 -13.06 2.69
C ILE A 70 4.38 -12.56 2.59
N SER A 71 4.18 -11.27 2.29
CA SER A 71 2.85 -10.68 2.13
C SER A 71 2.16 -11.32 0.92
N PRO A 72 1.02 -12.03 1.09
CA PRO A 72 0.30 -12.65 -0.02
C PRO A 72 -0.04 -11.64 -1.12
N TRP A 73 -0.28 -10.39 -0.71
CA TRP A 73 -0.62 -9.27 -1.58
C TRP A 73 0.53 -8.80 -2.45
N ALA A 74 1.74 -8.75 -1.90
CA ALA A 74 2.92 -8.37 -2.67
C ALA A 74 3.21 -9.42 -3.74
N ALA A 75 3.19 -10.70 -3.35
CA ALA A 75 3.36 -11.81 -4.27
C ALA A 75 2.26 -11.85 -5.34
N TYR A 76 0.99 -11.71 -4.96
CA TYR A 76 -0.12 -11.69 -5.91
C TYR A 76 0.01 -10.55 -6.93
N LEU A 77 0.29 -9.32 -6.48
CA LEU A 77 0.38 -8.16 -7.38
C LEU A 77 1.58 -8.22 -8.32
N GLU A 78 2.67 -8.86 -7.90
CA GLU A 78 3.80 -9.12 -8.78
C GLU A 78 3.47 -10.18 -9.84
N VAL A 79 2.77 -11.25 -9.46
CA VAL A 79 2.28 -12.28 -10.41
C VAL A 79 1.29 -11.68 -11.39
N ALA A 80 0.38 -10.82 -10.92
CA ALA A 80 -0.59 -10.09 -11.74
C ALA A 80 0.02 -8.94 -12.57
N ALA A 81 1.35 -8.79 -12.57
CA ALA A 81 2.08 -7.75 -13.30
C ALA A 81 1.58 -6.32 -13.02
N SER A 82 1.22 -6.03 -11.76
CA SER A 82 0.61 -4.76 -11.39
C SER A 82 1.53 -3.57 -11.66
N PRO A 83 1.06 -2.51 -12.34
CA PRO A 83 1.87 -1.33 -12.65
C PRO A 83 2.35 -0.60 -11.38
N TYR A 84 1.68 -0.81 -10.24
CA TYR A 84 2.06 -0.21 -8.97
C TYR A 84 3.35 -0.78 -8.38
N ILE A 85 3.76 -1.99 -8.77
CA ILE A 85 5.09 -2.53 -8.41
C ILE A 85 6.19 -1.67 -9.05
N ILE A 86 6.02 -1.34 -10.33
CA ILE A 86 6.95 -0.52 -11.10
C ILE A 86 7.02 0.89 -10.53
N LEU A 87 5.85 1.47 -10.22
CA LEU A 87 5.79 2.77 -9.56
C LEU A 87 6.52 2.75 -8.22
N LEU A 88 6.28 1.73 -7.40
CA LEU A 88 6.95 1.59 -6.12
C LEU A 88 8.48 1.54 -6.30
N THR A 89 8.97 0.73 -7.24
CA THR A 89 10.40 0.65 -7.56
C THR A 89 10.96 2.01 -7.92
N PHE A 90 10.28 2.75 -8.79
CA PHE A 90 10.73 4.06 -9.21
C PHE A 90 10.78 5.05 -8.04
N LEU A 91 9.75 5.09 -7.18
CA LEU A 91 9.71 5.99 -6.02
C LEU A 91 10.82 5.65 -5.02
N LEU A 92 11.10 4.37 -4.79
CA LEU A 92 12.17 3.92 -3.90
C LEU A 92 13.56 4.23 -4.48
N VAL A 93 13.77 4.01 -5.79
CA VAL A 93 15.02 4.36 -6.47
C VAL A 93 15.25 5.88 -6.43
N LEU A 94 14.22 6.67 -6.70
CA LEU A 94 14.30 8.13 -6.63
C LEU A 94 14.66 8.59 -5.22
N TYR A 95 14.02 8.03 -4.20
CA TYR A 95 14.34 8.34 -2.81
C TYR A 95 15.81 8.02 -2.49
N VAL A 96 16.30 6.83 -2.85
CA VAL A 96 17.70 6.45 -2.60
C VAL A 96 18.68 7.29 -3.42
N GLY A 97 18.38 7.57 -4.69
CA GLY A 97 19.21 8.36 -5.59
C GLY A 97 19.37 9.80 -5.12
N THR A 98 18.28 10.43 -4.65
CA THR A 98 18.33 11.80 -4.12
C THR A 98 19.16 11.88 -2.83
N GLN A 99 19.11 10.84 -1.99
CA GLN A 99 19.96 10.71 -0.81
C GLN A 99 21.43 10.50 -1.17
N ALA A 100 21.73 9.73 -2.22
CA ALA A 100 23.10 9.47 -2.68
C ALA A 100 23.76 10.71 -3.29
N LEU A 101 22.98 11.53 -4.00
CA LEU A 101 23.45 12.74 -4.68
C LEU A 101 23.48 13.98 -3.77
N ASN A 102 23.19 13.85 -2.47
CA ASN A 102 23.04 14.97 -1.53
C ASN A 102 22.13 16.09 -2.04
N VAL A 103 21.12 15.73 -2.83
CA VAL A 103 20.18 16.68 -3.41
C VAL A 103 19.32 17.27 -2.30
N SER A 104 18.98 18.56 -2.43
CA SER A 104 18.12 19.20 -1.43
C SER A 104 16.82 18.42 -1.26
N LYS A 105 16.38 18.24 -0.01
CA LYS A 105 15.15 17.49 0.31
C LYS A 105 13.92 18.03 -0.42
N LYS A 106 13.87 19.35 -0.63
CA LYS A 106 12.81 20.04 -1.37
C LYS A 106 12.75 19.60 -2.84
N PHE A 107 13.91 19.49 -3.49
CA PHE A 107 13.98 19.05 -4.89
C PHE A 107 13.62 17.56 -5.03
N SER A 108 14.06 16.70 -4.09
CA SER A 108 13.67 15.28 -4.05
C SER A 108 12.14 15.12 -3.99
N LEU A 109 11.49 15.86 -3.08
CA LEU A 109 10.04 15.88 -2.95
C LEU A 109 9.36 16.34 -4.25
N MET A 110 9.85 17.44 -4.84
CA MET A 110 9.30 17.98 -6.08
C MET A 110 9.40 16.98 -7.25
N LEU A 111 10.56 16.33 -7.42
CA LEU A 111 10.79 15.31 -8.45
C LEU A 111 9.87 14.10 -8.25
N ALA A 112 9.71 13.67 -6.99
CA ALA A 112 8.88 12.54 -6.65
C ALA A 112 7.38 12.85 -6.89
N ILE A 113 6.91 14.05 -6.54
CA ILE A 113 5.56 14.53 -6.87
C ILE A 113 5.38 14.56 -8.39
N LEU A 114 6.35 15.10 -9.14
CA LEU A 114 6.29 15.16 -10.61
C LEU A 114 6.11 13.77 -11.22
N VAL A 115 6.88 12.80 -10.76
CA VAL A 115 6.80 11.41 -11.24
C VAL A 115 5.44 10.82 -10.94
N ILE A 116 4.92 11.04 -9.73
CA ILE A 116 3.60 10.51 -9.38
C ILE A 116 2.53 11.16 -10.23
N VAL A 117 2.56 12.49 -10.39
CA VAL A 117 1.62 13.22 -11.26
C VAL A 117 1.72 12.69 -12.69
N PHE A 118 2.93 12.48 -13.23
CA PHE A 118 3.12 11.94 -14.57
C PHE A 118 2.61 10.49 -14.70
N PHE A 119 2.90 9.64 -13.71
CA PHE A 119 2.47 8.25 -13.70
C PHE A 119 0.95 8.13 -13.61
N ILE A 120 0.35 8.92 -12.72
CA ILE A 120 -1.10 9.04 -12.60
C ILE A 120 -1.67 9.61 -13.89
N TYR A 121 -1.06 10.64 -14.47
CA TYR A 121 -1.52 11.17 -15.75
C TYR A 121 -1.48 10.10 -16.84
N ARG A 122 -0.43 9.28 -16.92
CA ARG A 122 -0.32 8.17 -17.89
C ARG A 122 -1.31 7.03 -17.62
N LEU A 123 -1.62 6.73 -16.36
CA LEU A 123 -2.60 5.69 -16.01
C LEU A 123 -4.06 6.17 -16.02
N ASN A 124 -4.31 7.44 -15.68
CA ASN A 124 -5.63 8.09 -15.59
C ASN A 124 -5.95 8.96 -16.82
N GLN A 125 -5.10 8.99 -17.84
CA GLN A 125 -5.49 9.50 -19.15
C GLN A 125 -6.71 8.66 -19.60
N ILE A 126 -7.89 9.31 -19.53
CA ILE A 126 -9.21 8.87 -20.03
C ILE A 126 -10.16 8.16 -19.03
N THR A 127 -10.19 8.48 -17.72
CA THR A 127 -11.32 7.96 -16.88
C THR A 127 -12.01 8.96 -15.98
N ILE A 128 -11.35 9.96 -15.38
CA ILE A 128 -12.05 10.83 -14.40
C ILE A 128 -13.15 11.69 -15.04
N PHE A 129 -12.85 12.25 -16.22
CA PHE A 129 -13.76 13.11 -16.98
C PHE A 129 -14.41 12.41 -18.18
N SER A 130 -14.22 11.10 -18.37
CA SER A 130 -14.88 10.32 -19.42
C SER A 130 -15.96 9.39 -18.87
N ASP A 131 -16.13 9.36 -17.55
CA ASP A 131 -17.21 8.61 -16.92
C ASP A 131 -18.52 9.34 -17.13
N VAL A 132 -19.21 8.87 -18.17
CA VAL A 132 -20.50 9.36 -18.61
C VAL A 132 -21.51 9.31 -17.46
N GLY A 133 -21.40 8.37 -16.52
CA GLY A 133 -22.26 8.29 -15.34
C GLY A 133 -22.05 9.46 -14.37
N LEU A 134 -20.78 9.79 -14.06
CA LEU A 134 -20.44 10.95 -13.23
C LEU A 134 -20.87 12.26 -13.91
N ILE A 135 -20.61 12.40 -15.21
CA ILE A 135 -20.98 13.59 -15.98
C ILE A 135 -22.50 13.75 -16.05
N ASN A 136 -23.24 12.65 -16.28
CA ASN A 136 -24.70 12.67 -16.31
C ASN A 136 -25.30 12.96 -14.94
N ALA A 137 -24.74 12.41 -13.86
CA ALA A 137 -25.16 12.73 -12.50
C ALA A 137 -24.94 14.22 -12.20
N VAL A 138 -23.75 14.76 -12.51
CA VAL A 138 -23.44 16.18 -12.34
C VAL A 138 -24.35 17.06 -13.19
N ASN A 139 -24.65 16.66 -14.44
CA ASN A 139 -25.55 17.40 -15.33
C ASN A 139 -27.01 17.33 -14.87
N SER A 140 -27.46 16.21 -14.31
CA SER A 140 -28.80 16.06 -13.71
C SER A 140 -28.95 16.95 -12.48
N PHE A 141 -27.97 16.92 -11.57
CA PHE A 141 -27.94 17.79 -10.39
C PHE A 141 -27.93 19.27 -10.79
N ARG A 142 -27.15 19.66 -11.81
CA ARG A 142 -27.14 21.01 -12.39
C ARG A 142 -28.48 21.43 -12.98
N GLY A 143 -29.22 20.49 -13.57
CA GLY A 143 -30.57 20.73 -14.08
C GLY A 143 -31.55 21.05 -12.97
N GLU A 144 -31.45 20.34 -11.84
CA GLU A 144 -32.31 20.50 -10.66
C GLU A 144 -31.98 21.77 -9.86
N THR A 145 -30.70 22.09 -9.64
CA THR A 145 -30.28 23.26 -8.86
C THR A 145 -30.58 24.59 -9.55
N ASN A 146 -30.59 24.63 -10.88
CA ASN A 146 -30.98 25.80 -11.67
C ASN A 146 -32.47 26.19 -11.53
N GLN A 147 -33.31 25.31 -10.94
CA GLN A 147 -34.72 25.60 -10.66
C GLN A 147 -34.95 26.18 -9.25
N THR A 148 -33.91 26.33 -8.43
CA THR A 148 -34.02 26.77 -7.03
C THR A 148 -33.57 28.21 -6.83
N ILE A 149 -34.06 28.88 -5.78
CA ILE A 149 -33.70 30.27 -5.40
C ILE A 149 -32.19 30.41 -5.06
N PHE A 150 -31.47 29.30 -4.90
CA PHE A 150 -30.07 29.25 -4.47
C PHE A 150 -29.05 29.16 -5.62
N VAL A 151 -29.40 29.54 -6.86
CA VAL A 151 -28.49 29.55 -8.03
C VAL A 151 -27.06 30.10 -7.76
N PRO A 152 -26.87 31.22 -7.03
CA PRO A 152 -25.51 31.68 -6.74
C PRO A 152 -24.75 30.77 -5.76
N LEU A 153 -25.45 30.13 -4.82
CA LEU A 153 -24.87 29.17 -3.88
C LEU A 153 -24.52 27.84 -4.57
N SER A 154 -25.39 27.37 -5.48
CA SER A 154 -25.13 26.16 -6.27
C SER A 154 -23.92 26.34 -7.19
N LYS A 155 -23.72 27.52 -7.80
CA LYS A 155 -22.50 27.83 -8.58
C LYS A 155 -21.21 27.75 -7.77
N VAL A 156 -21.26 28.05 -6.48
CA VAL A 156 -20.10 27.92 -5.58
C VAL A 156 -19.88 26.46 -5.20
N ILE A 157 -20.94 25.73 -4.81
CA ILE A 157 -20.85 24.31 -4.40
C ILE A 157 -20.47 23.41 -5.59
N GLU A 158 -21.00 23.68 -6.77
CA GLU A 158 -20.73 22.94 -8.02
C GLU A 158 -19.46 23.39 -8.74
N ASN A 159 -18.67 24.26 -8.11
CA ASN A 159 -17.37 24.63 -8.62
C ASN A 159 -16.50 23.37 -8.72
N ARG A 160 -16.03 23.08 -9.94
CA ARG A 160 -15.17 21.91 -10.23
C ARG A 160 -13.99 21.80 -9.28
N TYR A 161 -13.42 22.92 -8.85
CA TYR A 161 -12.30 22.95 -7.91
C TYR A 161 -12.73 22.58 -6.49
N ILE A 162 -13.91 23.01 -6.04
CA ILE A 162 -14.47 22.66 -4.73
C ILE A 162 -14.80 21.16 -4.70
N TYR A 163 -15.55 20.65 -5.69
CA TYR A 163 -15.85 19.23 -5.81
C TYR A 163 -14.59 18.36 -5.88
N PHE A 164 -13.59 18.77 -6.67
CA PHE A 164 -12.31 18.06 -6.73
C PHE A 164 -11.60 18.08 -5.37
N SER A 165 -11.59 19.21 -4.67
CA SER A 165 -10.96 19.34 -3.36
C SER A 165 -11.66 18.49 -2.29
N GLU A 166 -13.00 18.42 -2.31
CA GLU A 166 -13.79 17.57 -1.41
C GLU A 166 -13.55 16.09 -1.69
N HIS A 167 -13.59 15.69 -2.96
CA HIS A 167 -13.28 14.32 -3.36
C HIS A 167 -11.85 13.92 -2.96
N LEU A 168 -10.88 14.81 -3.19
CA LEU A 168 -9.50 14.59 -2.80
C LEU A 168 -9.39 14.46 -1.26
N LEU A 169 -9.99 15.38 -0.51
CA LEU A 169 -9.98 15.36 0.96
C LEU A 169 -10.64 14.10 1.52
N PHE A 170 -11.80 13.71 0.98
CA PHE A 170 -12.48 12.48 1.37
C PHE A 170 -11.61 11.24 1.10
N ASN A 171 -10.98 11.17 -0.07
CA ASN A 171 -10.05 10.08 -0.39
C ASN A 171 -8.84 10.08 0.55
N VAL A 172 -8.24 11.23 0.86
CA VAL A 172 -7.16 11.35 1.84
C VAL A 172 -7.59 10.78 3.19
N LEU A 173 -8.72 11.24 3.73
CA LEU A 173 -9.22 10.79 5.03
C LEU A 173 -9.53 9.28 5.04
N LYS A 174 -10.09 8.77 3.94
CA LYS A 174 -10.35 7.34 3.77
C LYS A 174 -9.07 6.51 3.77
N GLN A 175 -7.99 6.98 3.14
CA GLN A 175 -6.68 6.29 3.16
C GLN A 175 -6.03 6.28 4.56
N PHE A 176 -6.34 7.25 5.42
CA PHE A 176 -5.87 7.26 6.81
C PHE A 176 -6.76 6.44 7.76
N THR A 177 -7.93 6.01 7.31
CA THR A 177 -8.85 5.25 8.15
C THR A 177 -8.36 3.79 8.25
N PRO A 178 -8.08 3.27 9.47
CA PRO A 178 -7.63 1.88 9.64
C PRO A 178 -8.56 0.86 8.99
N ALA A 179 -9.87 1.15 8.92
CA ALA A 179 -10.85 0.30 8.25
C ALA A 179 -10.44 -0.06 6.81
N THR A 180 -9.76 0.84 6.09
CA THR A 180 -9.24 0.60 4.74
C THR A 180 -8.23 -0.57 4.68
N TYR A 181 -7.46 -0.81 5.74
CA TYR A 181 -6.43 -1.85 5.78
C TYR A 181 -6.86 -3.09 6.58
N PHE A 182 -7.84 -2.92 7.47
CA PHE A 182 -8.20 -3.90 8.50
C PHE A 182 -9.66 -4.39 8.40
N THR A 183 -10.39 -4.11 7.32
CA THR A 183 -11.77 -4.61 7.11
C THR A 183 -11.97 -5.26 5.72
N ASN A 184 -13.09 -5.96 5.53
CA ASN A 184 -13.40 -6.80 4.36
C ASN A 184 -13.74 -6.03 3.06
N GLN A 185 -13.60 -4.71 3.01
CA GLN A 185 -14.17 -3.90 1.94
C GLN A 185 -13.20 -3.48 0.83
N VAL A 186 -12.06 -4.15 0.67
CA VAL A 186 -11.13 -3.84 -0.42
C VAL A 186 -11.34 -4.80 -1.58
N ARG A 187 -11.82 -4.24 -2.71
CA ARG A 187 -11.91 -4.94 -3.98
C ARG A 187 -10.51 -4.96 -4.62
N LEU A 188 -10.01 -6.11 -5.03
CA LEU A 188 -8.87 -6.24 -5.91
C LEU A 188 -9.40 -6.60 -7.29
N LEU A 189 -9.14 -5.77 -8.32
CA LEU A 189 -9.60 -6.05 -9.69
C LEU A 189 -11.12 -6.35 -9.80
N GLY A 190 -11.93 -5.82 -8.87
CA GLY A 190 -13.38 -6.09 -8.77
C GLY A 190 -13.78 -7.21 -7.80
N PHE A 191 -12.84 -7.98 -7.25
CA PHE A 191 -13.09 -9.08 -6.32
C PHE A 191 -12.98 -8.64 -4.85
N SER A 192 -14.03 -8.85 -4.05
CA SER A 192 -13.98 -8.61 -2.60
C SER A 192 -13.39 -9.81 -1.86
N PHE A 193 -12.35 -9.58 -1.05
CA PHE A 193 -11.84 -10.59 -0.12
C PHE A 193 -12.75 -10.73 1.10
N ALA A 194 -13.01 -11.98 1.51
CA ALA A 194 -13.87 -12.25 2.65
C ALA A 194 -13.18 -11.98 4.01
N SER A 195 -11.84 -12.01 4.05
CA SER A 195 -11.06 -11.78 5.26
C SER A 195 -10.32 -10.44 5.21
N PRO A 196 -10.21 -9.75 6.35
CA PRO A 196 -9.58 -8.44 6.39
C PRO A 196 -8.06 -8.54 6.27
N ILE A 197 -7.48 -7.62 5.50
CA ILE A 197 -6.16 -7.75 4.88
C ILE A 197 -5.00 -7.69 5.89
N TYR A 198 -5.22 -7.23 7.13
CA TYR A 198 -4.18 -7.17 8.18
C TYR A 198 -4.70 -7.25 9.62
N VAL A 199 -5.87 -7.81 9.91
CA VAL A 199 -6.42 -7.77 11.29
C VAL A 199 -5.47 -8.34 12.34
N GLY A 200 -4.71 -9.38 12.02
CA GLY A 200 -3.72 -9.91 12.96
C GLY A 200 -2.58 -8.95 13.29
N LEU A 201 -2.37 -7.93 12.46
CA LEU A 201 -1.37 -6.89 12.63
C LEU A 201 -1.94 -5.55 13.14
N LEU A 202 -3.23 -5.48 13.45
CA LEU A 202 -3.85 -4.23 13.94
C LEU A 202 -3.24 -3.78 15.28
N ILE A 203 -3.11 -4.71 16.23
CA ILE A 203 -2.55 -4.41 17.56
C ILE A 203 -1.10 -3.93 17.48
N PRO A 204 -0.16 -4.64 16.82
CA PRO A 204 1.20 -4.12 16.65
C PRO A 204 1.22 -2.83 15.82
N PHE A 205 0.32 -2.65 14.85
CA PHE A 205 0.22 -1.38 14.13
C PHE A 205 -0.10 -0.20 15.06
N LEU A 206 -1.12 -0.32 15.93
CA LEU A 206 -1.50 0.74 16.87
C LEU A 206 -0.36 1.08 17.85
N PHE A 207 0.28 0.06 18.44
CA PHE A 207 1.42 0.27 19.33
C PHE A 207 2.61 0.88 18.58
N GLY A 208 2.87 0.42 17.36
CA GLY A 208 3.89 0.93 16.48
C GLY A 208 3.66 2.39 16.11
N LEU A 209 2.41 2.79 15.88
CA LEU A 209 2.03 4.16 15.57
C LEU A 209 2.29 5.08 16.77
N VAL A 210 1.82 4.69 17.97
CA VAL A 210 2.10 5.43 19.22
C VAL A 210 3.60 5.56 19.46
N LYS A 211 4.35 4.46 19.28
CA LYS A 211 5.80 4.45 19.43
C LYS A 211 6.46 5.37 18.42
N SER A 212 6.09 5.29 17.14
CA SER A 212 6.70 6.07 16.06
C SER A 212 6.47 7.57 16.26
N ILE A 213 5.29 7.98 16.75
CA ILE A 213 5.03 9.39 17.12
C ILE A 213 5.94 9.84 18.27
N ARG A 214 6.21 8.97 19.25
CA ARG A 214 7.02 9.31 20.44
C ARG A 214 8.52 9.21 20.21
N SER A 215 8.98 8.31 19.34
CA SER A 215 10.39 7.92 19.22
C SER A 215 11.11 8.49 18.01
N VAL A 216 10.39 8.99 17.00
CA VAL A 216 11.03 9.59 15.82
C VAL A 216 11.63 10.94 16.22
N PRO A 217 12.95 11.15 16.02
CA PRO A 217 13.59 12.43 16.28
C PRO A 217 12.86 13.54 15.53
N ARG A 218 12.64 14.72 16.15
CA ARG A 218 11.96 15.85 15.50
C ARG A 218 12.58 16.22 14.14
N SER A 219 13.88 16.00 13.96
CA SER A 219 14.60 16.20 12.70
C SER A 219 14.20 15.25 11.56
N SER A 220 13.68 14.05 11.88
CA SER A 220 13.30 13.01 10.92
C SER A 220 11.79 12.89 10.71
N ILE A 221 10.96 13.52 11.56
CA ILE A 221 9.49 13.49 11.44
C ILE A 221 9.05 14.01 10.06
N THR A 222 9.66 15.09 9.58
CA THR A 222 9.33 15.67 8.27
C THR A 222 9.63 14.72 7.12
N GLU A 223 10.70 13.91 7.20
CA GLU A 223 11.04 12.90 6.21
C GLU A 223 10.04 11.75 6.22
N VAL A 224 9.66 11.27 7.39
CA VAL A 224 8.65 10.20 7.53
C VAL A 224 7.31 10.65 6.98
N ILE A 225 6.86 11.87 7.33
CA ILE A 225 5.62 12.44 6.80
C ILE A 225 5.71 12.61 5.28
N ALA A 226 6.83 13.12 4.77
CA ALA A 226 7.03 13.31 3.34
C ALA A 226 6.97 11.98 2.57
N ILE A 227 7.68 10.95 3.01
CA ILE A 227 7.68 9.62 2.39
C ILE A 227 6.28 9.00 2.45
N THR A 228 5.61 9.11 3.60
CA THR A 228 4.26 8.54 3.77
C THR A 228 3.26 9.24 2.85
N ALA A 229 3.26 10.58 2.83
CA ALA A 229 2.41 11.38 1.94
C ALA A 229 2.68 11.06 0.47
N LEU A 230 3.95 10.92 0.10
CA LEU A 230 4.38 10.56 -1.24
C LEU A 230 3.79 9.21 -1.68
N LEU A 231 3.87 8.20 -0.82
CA LEU A 231 3.37 6.85 -1.10
C LEU A 231 1.84 6.77 -1.10
N MET A 232 1.16 7.67 -0.37
CA MET A 232 -0.31 7.76 -0.37
C MET A 232 -0.87 8.54 -1.56
N PHE A 233 -0.08 9.43 -2.17
CA PHE A 233 -0.54 10.32 -3.24
C PHE A 233 -1.17 9.58 -4.45
N PRO A 234 -0.59 8.47 -4.95
CA PRO A 234 -1.24 7.65 -5.97
C PRO A 234 -2.59 7.05 -5.55
N SER A 235 -2.75 6.76 -4.26
CA SER A 235 -4.00 6.24 -3.70
C SER A 235 -5.08 7.32 -3.58
N ILE A 236 -4.68 8.55 -3.24
CA ILE A 236 -5.55 9.73 -3.08
C ILE A 236 -6.14 10.19 -4.41
N LEU A 237 -5.30 10.23 -5.45
CA LEU A 237 -5.70 10.58 -6.81
C LEU A 237 -6.43 9.44 -7.54
N SER A 238 -6.73 8.39 -6.78
CA SER A 238 -7.69 7.32 -7.01
C SER A 238 -9.06 7.76 -7.52
N LYS A 239 -9.55 7.25 -8.65
CA LYS A 239 -10.99 7.34 -8.96
C LYS A 239 -11.83 6.37 -8.12
N ASP A 240 -11.34 5.14 -7.97
CA ASP A 240 -12.02 4.10 -7.19
C ASP A 240 -11.58 4.06 -5.73
N SER A 241 -12.40 3.42 -4.89
CA SER A 241 -12.05 2.99 -3.53
C SER A 241 -10.64 2.39 -3.46
N PRO A 242 -9.96 2.41 -2.30
CA PRO A 242 -8.65 1.77 -2.14
C PRO A 242 -8.67 0.39 -2.78
N ASP A 243 -7.95 0.27 -3.90
CA ASP A 243 -7.72 -1.00 -4.60
C ASP A 243 -6.49 -1.62 -3.95
N LEU A 244 -6.52 -2.94 -3.79
CA LEU A 244 -5.44 -3.69 -3.17
C LEU A 244 -4.11 -3.47 -3.92
N SER A 245 -4.20 -3.21 -5.24
CA SER A 245 -3.10 -2.76 -6.10
C SER A 245 -2.35 -1.53 -5.57
N ARG A 246 -3.04 -0.61 -4.89
CA ARG A 246 -2.45 0.63 -4.34
C ARG A 246 -1.90 0.43 -2.94
N LEU A 247 -2.43 -0.56 -2.22
CA LEU A 247 -1.96 -0.93 -0.88
C LEU A 247 -0.48 -1.30 -0.93
N ILE A 248 0.01 -1.83 -2.06
CA ILE A 248 1.43 -2.13 -2.22
C ILE A 248 2.33 -0.92 -2.01
N LEU A 249 1.89 0.27 -2.43
CA LEU A 249 2.67 1.50 -2.30
C LEU A 249 2.84 1.91 -0.84
N ILE A 250 1.80 1.71 -0.04
CA ILE A 250 1.76 2.11 1.37
C ILE A 250 2.27 0.97 2.28
N SER A 251 2.29 -0.27 1.79
CA SER A 251 2.66 -1.46 2.56
C SER A 251 4.04 -1.38 3.23
N PRO A 252 5.10 -0.80 2.63
CA PRO A 252 6.39 -0.67 3.33
C PRO A 252 6.29 0.20 4.58
N VAL A 253 5.49 1.27 4.52
CA VAL A 253 5.23 2.15 5.67
C VAL A 253 4.40 1.43 6.73
N ILE A 254 3.35 0.72 6.32
CA ILE A 254 2.50 -0.05 7.24
C ILE A 254 3.33 -1.13 7.96
N PHE A 255 4.15 -1.88 7.23
CA PHE A 255 5.02 -2.90 7.83
C PHE A 255 6.11 -2.29 8.71
N PHE A 256 6.65 -1.13 8.36
CA PHE A 256 7.56 -0.39 9.25
C PHE A 256 6.88 -0.07 10.60
N VAL A 257 5.67 0.47 10.57
CA VAL A 257 4.90 0.80 11.78
C VAL A 257 4.59 -0.47 12.58
N ILE A 258 4.07 -1.51 11.94
CA ILE A 258 3.82 -2.82 12.57
C ILE A 258 5.07 -3.35 13.27
N ASN A 259 6.22 -3.30 12.61
CA ASN A 259 7.47 -3.80 13.16
C ASN A 259 7.98 -2.99 14.33
N SER A 260 7.76 -1.68 14.30
CA SER A 260 7.99 -0.83 15.46
C SER A 260 7.17 -1.33 16.67
N GLY A 261 5.91 -1.69 16.46
CA GLY A 261 5.05 -2.26 17.52
C GLY A 261 5.47 -3.66 17.97
N ILE A 262 5.78 -4.57 17.03
CA ILE A 262 6.29 -5.92 17.37
C ILE A 262 7.58 -5.82 18.18
N SER A 263 8.47 -4.89 17.82
CA SER A 263 9.71 -4.67 18.58
C SER A 263 9.42 -4.27 20.03
N GLU A 264 8.36 -3.49 20.27
CA GLU A 264 7.95 -3.10 21.61
C GLU A 264 7.43 -4.29 22.43
N PHE A 265 6.71 -5.21 21.79
CA PHE A 265 6.25 -6.43 22.43
C PHE A 265 7.41 -7.34 22.83
N ILE A 266 8.43 -7.44 21.96
CA ILE A 266 9.63 -8.24 22.21
C ILE A 266 10.46 -7.63 23.35
N ILE A 267 10.70 -6.31 23.33
CA ILE A 267 11.48 -5.62 24.37
C ILE A 267 10.81 -5.79 25.74
N ASN A 268 9.49 -5.66 25.80
CA ASN A 268 8.73 -5.75 27.05
C ASN A 268 8.20 -7.16 27.37
N TYR A 269 8.67 -8.21 26.69
CA TYR A 269 8.13 -9.58 26.77
C TYR A 269 8.11 -10.19 28.18
N LYS A 270 8.95 -9.69 29.11
CA LYS A 270 8.94 -10.11 30.51
C LYS A 270 7.61 -9.78 31.22
N ARG A 271 6.89 -8.75 30.78
CA ARG A 271 5.59 -8.36 31.33
C ARG A 271 4.48 -9.25 30.74
N LYS A 272 3.62 -9.80 31.60
CA LYS A 272 2.55 -10.76 31.23
C LYS A 272 1.65 -10.24 30.09
N LEU A 273 1.27 -8.96 30.12
CA LEU A 273 0.45 -8.33 29.09
C LEU A 273 1.13 -8.37 27.70
N PHE A 274 2.39 -7.95 27.59
CA PHE A 274 3.11 -7.91 26.31
C PHE A 274 3.38 -9.31 25.75
N ARG A 275 3.63 -10.29 26.61
CA ARG A 275 3.72 -11.70 26.22
C ARG A 275 2.41 -12.19 25.59
N PHE A 276 1.29 -11.90 26.25
CA PHE A 276 -0.03 -12.24 25.73
C PHE A 276 -0.31 -11.55 24.39
N LEU A 277 -0.04 -10.24 24.29
CA LEU A 277 -0.23 -9.49 23.04
C LEU A 277 0.63 -10.03 21.89
N LEU A 278 1.88 -10.40 22.15
CA LEU A 278 2.75 -11.01 21.14
C LEU A 278 2.22 -12.36 20.67
N PHE A 279 1.82 -13.22 21.61
CA PHE A 279 1.24 -14.53 21.29
C PHE A 279 -0.07 -14.38 20.50
N PHE A 280 -0.96 -13.50 20.94
CA PHE A 280 -2.22 -13.22 20.26
C PHE A 280 -2.00 -12.66 18.86
N THR A 281 -1.06 -11.74 18.69
CA THR A 281 -0.66 -11.21 17.37
C THR A 281 -0.19 -12.34 16.46
N LEU A 282 0.70 -13.21 16.93
CA LEU A 282 1.19 -14.35 16.16
C LEU A 282 0.06 -15.30 15.75
N PHE A 283 -0.81 -15.65 16.70
CA PHE A 283 -1.97 -16.50 16.45
C PHE A 283 -2.88 -15.89 15.37
N MET A 284 -3.22 -14.61 15.50
CA MET A 284 -4.08 -13.92 14.53
C MET A 284 -3.45 -13.79 13.15
N VAL A 285 -2.13 -13.55 13.07
CA VAL A 285 -1.40 -13.50 11.79
C VAL A 285 -1.42 -14.87 11.10
N ILE A 286 -1.18 -15.96 11.84
CA ILE A 286 -1.25 -17.32 11.30
C ILE A 286 -2.66 -17.63 10.80
N LEU A 287 -3.68 -17.35 11.62
CA LEU A 287 -5.08 -17.56 11.25
C LEU A 287 -5.42 -16.79 9.97
N GLN A 288 -5.05 -15.51 9.92
CA GLN A 288 -5.29 -14.65 8.77
C GLN A 288 -4.56 -15.14 7.50
N PHE A 289 -3.33 -15.62 7.65
CA PHE A 289 -2.56 -16.16 6.53
C PHE A 289 -3.23 -17.42 5.95
N VAL A 290 -3.67 -18.34 6.82
CA VAL A 290 -4.40 -19.55 6.43
C VAL A 290 -5.72 -19.20 5.74
N THR A 291 -6.50 -18.27 6.30
CA THR A 291 -7.77 -17.85 5.67
C THR A 291 -7.55 -17.18 4.33
N THR A 292 -6.50 -16.35 4.21
CA THR A 292 -6.19 -15.64 2.96
C THR A 292 -5.78 -16.62 1.85
N ILE A 293 -4.86 -17.55 2.15
CA ILE A 293 -4.45 -18.57 1.18
C ILE A 293 -5.63 -19.46 0.80
N SER A 294 -6.46 -19.85 1.77
CA SER A 294 -7.67 -20.63 1.49
C SER A 294 -8.66 -19.86 0.62
N ASP A 295 -8.89 -18.58 0.87
CA ASP A 295 -9.78 -17.74 0.04
C ASP A 295 -9.26 -17.63 -1.39
N ILE A 296 -7.95 -17.41 -1.57
CA ILE A 296 -7.30 -17.36 -2.88
C ILE A 296 -7.45 -18.71 -3.59
N ALA A 297 -7.12 -19.82 -2.93
CA ALA A 297 -7.16 -21.14 -3.55
C ALA A 297 -8.59 -21.57 -3.95
N VAL A 298 -9.59 -21.26 -3.13
CA VAL A 298 -10.98 -21.73 -3.34
C VAL A 298 -11.79 -20.77 -4.21
N ARG A 299 -11.69 -19.45 -3.97
CA ARG A 299 -12.60 -18.48 -4.61
C ARG A 299 -12.04 -17.88 -5.89
N GLU A 300 -10.72 -17.83 -6.07
CA GLU A 300 -10.14 -17.11 -7.20
C GLU A 300 -10.42 -17.81 -8.54
N SER A 301 -10.41 -19.14 -8.58
CA SER A 301 -10.77 -19.90 -9.79
C SER A 301 -12.22 -19.62 -10.23
N VAL A 302 -13.16 -19.62 -9.29
CA VAL A 302 -14.58 -19.33 -9.54
C VAL A 302 -14.77 -17.88 -9.97
N ARG A 303 -14.09 -16.94 -9.30
CA ARG A 303 -14.07 -15.51 -9.64
C ARG A 303 -13.55 -15.25 -11.05
N LEU A 304 -12.47 -15.93 -11.44
CA LEU A 304 -11.90 -15.84 -12.78
C LEU A 304 -12.89 -16.34 -13.83
N GLN A 305 -13.55 -17.49 -13.58
CA GLN A 305 -14.58 -18.01 -14.48
C GLN A 305 -15.74 -17.04 -14.66
N MET A 306 -16.24 -16.43 -13.57
CA MET A 306 -17.30 -15.42 -13.67
C MET A 306 -16.86 -14.20 -14.49
N PHE A 307 -15.63 -13.71 -14.29
CA PHE A 307 -15.10 -12.57 -15.03
C PHE A 307 -14.94 -12.86 -16.53
N LEU A 308 -14.46 -14.07 -16.87
CA LEU A 308 -14.33 -14.49 -18.27
C LEU A 308 -15.70 -14.64 -18.94
N ASN A 309 -16.73 -15.09 -18.21
CA ASN A 309 -18.09 -15.25 -18.74
C ASN A 309 -18.87 -13.93 -18.88
N GLN A 310 -18.40 -12.83 -18.28
CA GLN A 310 -19.00 -11.50 -18.39
C GLN A 310 -18.48 -10.68 -19.59
N LYS A 311 -17.46 -11.18 -20.29
CA LYS A 311 -16.92 -10.57 -21.52
C LYS A 311 -17.49 -11.25 -22.74
#